data_AF-A0A540V4Y3-F1
#
_entry.id   AF-A0A540V4Y3-F1
#
_cell.length_a   1.000
_cell.length_b   1.000
_cell.length_c   1.000
_cell.angle_alpha   90.00
_cell.angle_beta   90.00
_cell.angle_gamma   90.00
#
_symmetry.space_group_name_H-M   'P 1'
#
loop_
_entity.id
_entity.type
_entity.pdbx_description
1 polymer ?
#
loop_
_entity_poly.entity_id
_entity_poly.type
_entity_poly.pdbx_seq_one_letter_code
_entity_poly.pdbx_strand_id
1 'polypeptide(L)'
;MERITWDQYFMAQSHLLALRSTCPRLSVGATIVREKRIIAGGYNGSISGAEHCIDQGCYIRDHHCVRTIHAEMNAILQCAKYGIPTKGADIYVTHFPCLHCTKAIIQAGIQNVYYASDYKNDPYAIELFEKAGVQVVHVPFDETKIDFLRQEKYQLMVDLLDKLRELGANEKELSRYEQKVKELFGSET
;
A
#
# COMPACT_ATOMS: atom_id res chain seq x y z
N MET A 1 12.50 -14.55 -16.32
CA MET A 1 12.34 -13.46 -15.34
C MET A 1 11.36 -12.46 -15.93
N GLU A 2 10.12 -12.45 -15.46
CA GLU A 2 9.10 -11.50 -15.87
C GLU A 2 9.37 -10.16 -15.16
N ARG A 3 9.37 -9.05 -15.89
CA ARG A 3 9.61 -7.72 -15.33
C ARG A 3 8.28 -7.12 -14.86
N ILE A 4 8.21 -6.70 -13.60
CA ILE A 4 7.02 -6.01 -13.07
C ILE A 4 6.77 -4.69 -13.79
N THR A 5 5.50 -4.30 -13.89
CA THR A 5 5.10 -3.01 -14.46
C THR A 5 5.59 -1.85 -13.58
N TRP A 6 5.61 -0.64 -14.13
CA TRP A 6 5.94 0.55 -13.35
C TRP A 6 4.98 0.76 -12.19
N ASP A 7 3.68 0.56 -12.43
CA ASP A 7 2.68 0.77 -11.39
C ASP A 7 2.85 -0.21 -10.24
N GLN A 8 3.09 -1.51 -10.54
CA GLN A 8 3.39 -2.50 -9.50
C GLN A 8 4.71 -2.21 -8.78
N TYR A 9 5.74 -1.71 -9.49
CA TYR A 9 6.99 -1.29 -8.87
C TYR A 9 6.78 -0.15 -7.87
N PHE A 10 6.10 0.92 -8.26
CA PHE A 10 5.88 2.06 -7.35
C PHE A 10 4.89 1.73 -6.24
N MET A 11 3.88 0.90 -6.51
CA MET A 11 2.97 0.41 -5.49
C MET A 11 3.69 -0.49 -4.47
N ALA A 12 4.58 -1.39 -4.91
CA ALA A 12 5.43 -2.18 -4.02
C ALA A 12 6.26 -1.28 -3.09
N GLN A 13 6.81 -0.18 -3.61
CA GLN A 13 7.56 0.79 -2.80
C GLN A 13 6.65 1.47 -1.76
N SER A 14 5.41 1.81 -2.11
CA SER A 14 4.45 2.35 -1.16
C SER A 14 4.07 1.33 -0.08
N HIS A 15 3.88 0.05 -0.42
CA HIS A 15 3.64 -1.01 0.57
C HIS A 15 4.87 -1.24 1.47
N LEU A 16 6.09 -1.20 0.92
CA LEU A 16 7.33 -1.26 1.71
C LEU A 16 7.41 -0.11 2.72
N LEU A 17 7.06 1.11 2.31
CA LEU A 17 7.01 2.26 3.22
C LEU A 17 5.94 2.06 4.31
N ALA A 18 4.78 1.49 3.98
CA ALA A 18 3.70 1.22 4.92
C ALA A 18 4.14 0.30 6.08
N LEU A 19 5.13 -0.58 5.87
CA LEU A 19 5.70 -1.44 6.93
C LEU A 19 6.35 -0.64 8.07
N ARG A 20 6.69 0.64 7.84
CA ARG A 20 7.20 1.54 8.88
C ARG A 20 6.11 2.33 9.61
N SER A 21 4.83 2.15 9.24
CA SER A 21 3.72 2.79 9.92
C SER A 21 3.72 2.46 11.41
N THR A 22 3.35 3.44 12.21
CA THR A 22 3.27 3.30 13.66
C THR A 22 1.83 3.44 14.18
N CYS A 23 0.84 3.34 13.29
CA CYS A 23 -0.58 3.37 13.65
C CYS A 23 -1.19 1.97 13.48
N PRO A 24 -1.63 1.30 14.56
CA PRO A 24 -2.19 -0.05 14.47
C PRO A 24 -3.56 -0.10 13.77
N ARG A 25 -4.22 1.04 13.52
CA ARG A 25 -5.53 1.11 12.87
C ARG A 25 -5.47 0.92 11.36
N LEU A 26 -4.40 1.40 10.74
CA LEU A 26 -4.20 1.36 9.30
C LEU A 26 -2.74 1.68 8.99
N SER A 27 -2.08 0.79 8.26
CA SER A 27 -0.72 1.02 7.76
C SER A 27 -0.78 1.55 6.34
N VAL A 28 -0.43 2.83 6.17
CA VAL A 28 -0.45 3.53 4.89
C VAL A 28 0.96 3.93 4.51
N GLY A 29 1.33 3.68 3.27
CA GLY A 29 2.52 4.24 2.63
C GLY A 29 2.16 4.97 1.34
N ALA A 30 3.00 5.95 0.98
CA ALA A 30 2.85 6.75 -0.21
C ALA A 30 4.21 7.07 -0.83
N THR A 31 4.29 7.09 -2.16
CA THR A 31 5.51 7.37 -2.93
C THR A 31 5.18 8.44 -3.98
N ILE A 32 5.95 9.53 -4.01
CA ILE A 32 5.84 10.54 -5.07
C ILE A 32 6.89 10.26 -6.14
N VAL A 33 6.44 10.26 -7.40
CA VAL A 33 7.23 9.88 -8.57
C VAL A 33 7.21 11.01 -9.60
N ARG A 34 8.35 11.30 -10.22
CA ARG A 34 8.44 12.16 -11.40
C ARG A 34 9.32 11.48 -12.43
N GLU A 35 8.85 11.41 -13.68
CA GLU A 35 9.63 10.80 -14.78
C GLU A 35 10.17 9.41 -14.43
N LYS A 36 9.33 8.58 -13.80
CA LYS A 36 9.67 7.23 -13.31
C LYS A 36 10.81 7.19 -12.28
N ARG A 37 11.08 8.30 -11.60
CA ARG A 37 12.02 8.41 -10.48
C ARG A 37 11.27 8.77 -9.20
N ILE A 38 11.59 8.07 -8.13
CA ILE A 38 11.04 8.39 -6.80
C ILE A 38 11.70 9.66 -6.31
N ILE A 39 10.89 10.65 -5.91
CA ILE A 39 11.37 11.93 -5.39
C ILE A 39 11.05 12.15 -3.91
N ALA A 40 10.05 11.43 -3.38
CA ALA A 40 9.73 11.42 -1.95
C ALA A 40 8.93 10.17 -1.57
N GLY A 41 8.88 9.87 -0.28
CA GLY A 41 8.08 8.80 0.28
C GLY A 41 7.58 9.16 1.68
N GLY A 42 6.47 8.56 2.07
CA GLY A 42 5.88 8.76 3.39
C GLY A 42 5.16 7.53 3.87
N TYR A 43 5.03 7.42 5.17
CA TYR A 43 4.13 6.48 5.85
C TYR A 43 3.39 7.22 6.95
N ASN A 44 2.24 6.71 7.38
CA ASN A 44 1.51 7.37 8.45
C ASN A 44 2.18 7.14 9.82
N GLY A 45 2.45 8.22 10.54
CA GLY A 45 3.19 8.17 11.80
C GLY A 45 3.15 9.50 12.55
N SER A 46 3.49 9.48 13.84
CA SER A 46 3.59 10.72 14.64
C SER A 46 4.65 11.66 14.08
N ILE A 47 4.56 12.94 14.46
CA ILE A 47 5.63 13.91 14.17
C ILE A 47 6.97 13.43 14.76
N SER A 48 8.08 13.82 14.12
CA SER A 48 9.42 13.45 14.57
C SER A 48 9.67 13.87 16.02
N GLY A 49 10.11 12.91 16.85
CA GLY A 49 10.43 13.12 18.26
C GLY A 49 9.23 13.02 19.21
N ALA A 50 8.01 12.81 18.70
CA ALA A 50 6.84 12.54 19.53
C ALA A 50 6.59 11.04 19.71
N GLU A 51 5.74 10.70 20.67
CA GLU A 51 5.31 9.34 20.97
C GLU A 51 4.51 8.73 19.80
N HIS A 52 4.69 7.43 19.55
CA HIS A 52 3.95 6.72 18.51
C HIS A 52 2.66 6.07 19.02
N CYS A 53 1.71 5.75 18.12
CA CYS A 53 0.51 5.03 18.53
C CYS A 53 0.80 3.61 19.02
N ILE A 54 1.87 2.99 18.54
CA ILE A 54 2.34 1.69 19.06
C ILE A 54 2.84 1.76 20.50
N ASP A 55 3.27 2.94 20.97
CA ASP A 55 3.79 3.12 22.33
C ASP A 55 2.69 3.59 23.30
N GLN A 56 1.86 4.53 22.88
CA GLN A 56 0.91 5.25 23.75
C GLN A 56 -0.55 5.11 23.33
N GLY A 57 -0.82 4.23 22.37
CA GLY A 57 -2.14 4.10 21.75
C GLY A 57 -2.46 5.24 20.78
N CYS A 58 -3.49 5.00 19.95
CA CYS A 58 -4.01 6.02 19.05
C CYS A 58 -4.65 7.16 19.85
N TYR A 59 -4.36 8.41 19.48
CA TYR A 59 -5.08 9.56 20.01
C TYR A 59 -6.31 9.82 19.16
N ILE A 60 -7.49 9.45 19.66
CA ILE A 60 -8.73 9.47 18.89
C ILE A 60 -9.52 10.76 19.14
N ARG A 61 -9.97 11.41 18.07
CA ARG A 61 -11.00 12.46 18.08
C ARG A 61 -11.95 12.21 16.92
N ASP A 62 -13.26 12.29 17.17
CA ASP A 62 -14.31 12.09 16.16
C ASP A 62 -14.13 10.79 15.35
N HIS A 63 -13.76 9.69 16.03
CA HIS A 63 -13.47 8.38 15.43
C HIS A 63 -12.23 8.31 14.51
N HIS A 64 -11.44 9.38 14.41
CA HIS A 64 -10.20 9.44 13.66
C HIS A 64 -8.97 9.50 14.59
N CYS A 65 -7.88 8.85 14.19
CA CYS A 65 -6.60 9.01 14.88
C CYS A 65 -5.95 10.32 14.43
N VAL A 66 -5.78 11.26 15.36
CA VAL A 66 -5.18 12.58 15.08
C VAL A 66 -3.71 12.66 15.48
N ARG A 67 -3.13 11.57 16.02
CA ARG A 67 -1.70 11.52 16.39
C ARG A 67 -0.79 11.50 15.16
N THR A 68 -1.23 10.84 14.10
CA THR A 68 -0.40 10.58 12.92
C THR A 68 -0.57 11.65 11.86
N ILE A 69 0.55 12.07 11.28
CA ILE A 69 0.57 12.64 9.94
C ILE A 69 0.37 11.49 8.94
N HIS A 70 -0.51 11.69 7.95
CA HIS A 70 -0.80 10.68 6.94
C HIS A 70 0.36 10.49 5.97
N ALA A 71 0.39 9.35 5.27
CA ALA A 71 1.50 8.97 4.40
C ALA A 71 1.70 9.95 3.24
N GLU A 72 0.60 10.34 2.59
CA GLU A 72 0.54 11.29 1.49
C GLU A 72 1.08 12.65 1.94
N MET A 73 0.67 13.09 3.12
CA MET A 73 1.12 14.35 3.69
C MET A 73 2.61 14.29 4.05
N ASN A 74 3.09 13.19 4.64
CA ASN A 74 4.51 13.02 4.92
C ASN A 74 5.36 13.06 3.64
N ALA A 75 4.90 12.46 2.54
CA ALA A 75 5.58 12.53 1.26
C ALA A 75 5.63 13.96 0.70
N ILE A 76 4.52 14.70 0.75
CA ILE A 76 4.46 16.12 0.33
C ILE A 76 5.35 16.99 1.24
N LEU A 77 5.31 16.78 2.55
CA LEU A 77 6.15 17.51 3.52
C LEU A 77 7.64 17.23 3.30
N GLN A 78 8.01 16.01 2.90
CA GLN A 78 9.39 15.71 2.54
C GLN A 78 9.83 16.55 1.34
N CYS A 79 9.02 16.65 0.29
CA CYS A 79 9.28 17.51 -0.86
C CYS A 79 9.44 18.98 -0.43
N ALA A 80 8.51 19.49 0.38
CA ALA A 80 8.56 20.87 0.89
C ALA A 80 9.84 21.13 1.71
N LYS A 81 10.20 20.21 2.62
CA LYS A 81 11.37 20.30 3.49
C LYS A 81 12.68 20.37 2.69
N TYR A 82 12.78 19.64 1.59
CA TYR A 82 13.99 19.56 0.77
C TYR A 82 13.96 20.44 -0.48
N GLY A 83 12.93 21.27 -0.66
CA GLY A 83 12.82 22.16 -1.83
C GLY A 83 12.61 21.42 -3.15
N ILE A 84 12.01 20.23 -3.11
CA ILE A 84 11.73 19.44 -4.30
C ILE A 84 10.32 19.79 -4.79
N PRO A 85 10.14 20.29 -6.02
CA PRO A 85 8.80 20.62 -6.50
C PRO A 85 7.96 19.35 -6.66
N THR A 86 6.67 19.40 -6.35
CA THR A 86 5.68 18.32 -6.57
C THR A 86 4.82 18.53 -7.81
N LYS A 87 4.85 19.73 -8.41
CA LYS A 87 4.06 20.06 -9.60
C LYS A 87 4.30 19.08 -10.75
N GLY A 88 3.23 18.53 -11.33
CA GLY A 88 3.27 17.55 -12.42
C GLY A 88 3.86 16.19 -12.04
N ALA A 89 4.00 15.89 -10.74
CA ALA A 89 4.40 14.56 -10.27
C ALA A 89 3.17 13.65 -10.11
N ASP A 90 3.45 12.36 -9.95
CA ASP A 90 2.48 11.32 -9.62
C ASP A 90 2.63 10.90 -8.16
N ILE A 91 1.56 10.40 -7.54
CA ILE A 91 1.61 9.78 -6.23
C ILE A 91 0.99 8.38 -6.26
N TYR A 92 1.71 7.41 -5.71
CA TYR A 92 1.24 6.07 -5.43
C TYR A 92 0.95 5.97 -3.95
N VAL A 93 -0.20 5.41 -3.57
CA VAL A 93 -0.62 5.30 -2.17
C VAL A 93 -1.30 3.95 -1.93
N THR A 94 -1.00 3.31 -0.80
CA THR A 94 -1.60 2.00 -0.48
C THR A 94 -3.13 2.04 -0.30
N HIS A 95 -3.69 3.19 0.08
CA HIS A 95 -5.11 3.37 0.38
C HIS A 95 -5.63 4.68 -0.23
N PHE A 96 -6.91 4.73 -0.62
CA PHE A 96 -7.52 5.94 -1.16
C PHE A 96 -7.32 7.14 -0.19
N PRO A 97 -6.87 8.32 -0.69
CA PRO A 97 -6.59 9.47 0.18
C PRO A 97 -7.82 9.99 0.91
N CYS A 98 -7.67 10.35 2.19
CA CYS A 98 -8.73 11.05 2.91
C CYS A 98 -8.95 12.46 2.34
N LEU A 99 -10.08 13.09 2.64
CA LEU A 99 -10.42 14.43 2.14
C LEU A 99 -9.33 15.50 2.39
N HIS A 100 -8.63 15.44 3.53
CA HIS A 100 -7.53 16.37 3.82
C HIS A 100 -6.32 16.13 2.90
N CYS A 101 -5.94 14.86 2.71
CA CYS A 101 -4.86 14.47 1.82
C CYS A 101 -5.20 14.77 0.36
N THR A 102 -6.44 14.51 -0.08
CA THR A 102 -6.94 14.91 -1.41
C THR A 102 -6.72 16.39 -1.70
N LYS A 103 -7.18 17.27 -0.80
CA LYS A 103 -6.98 18.72 -0.95
C LYS A 103 -5.49 19.10 -1.00
N ALA A 104 -4.66 18.47 -0.18
CA ALA A 104 -3.22 18.71 -0.17
C ALA A 104 -2.54 18.23 -1.46
N ILE A 105 -2.90 17.06 -1.97
CA ILE A 105 -2.40 16.49 -3.23
C ILE A 105 -2.73 17.42 -4.41
N ILE A 106 -3.99 17.86 -4.51
CA ILE A 106 -4.44 18.81 -5.53
C ILE A 106 -3.63 20.11 -5.44
N GLN A 107 -3.55 20.70 -4.25
CA GLN A 107 -2.88 22.00 -4.06
C GLN A 107 -1.36 21.92 -4.24
N ALA A 108 -0.76 20.75 -4.00
CA ALA A 108 0.65 20.47 -4.28
C ALA A 108 0.94 20.35 -5.80
N GLY A 109 -0.09 20.35 -6.65
CA GLY A 109 0.05 20.25 -8.10
C GLY A 109 0.42 18.86 -8.60
N ILE A 110 0.14 17.81 -7.81
CA ILE A 110 0.26 16.42 -8.26
C ILE A 110 -0.81 16.16 -9.33
N GLN A 111 -0.42 15.48 -10.41
CA GLN A 111 -1.28 15.31 -11.58
C GLN A 111 -2.04 13.97 -11.58
N ASN A 112 -1.43 12.91 -11.04
CA ASN A 112 -2.00 11.57 -11.04
C ASN A 112 -1.89 10.91 -9.65
N VAL A 113 -2.96 10.24 -9.23
CA VAL A 113 -3.06 9.49 -7.98
C VAL A 113 -3.35 8.03 -8.32
N TYR A 114 -2.45 7.14 -7.91
CA TYR A 114 -2.59 5.70 -8.05
C TYR A 114 -2.80 5.10 -6.66
N TYR A 115 -3.87 4.35 -6.44
CA TYR A 115 -4.18 3.78 -5.12
C TYR A 115 -4.43 2.26 -5.17
N ALA A 116 -4.03 1.51 -4.14
CA ALA A 116 -4.21 0.05 -4.13
C ALA A 116 -5.53 -0.44 -3.52
N SER A 117 -5.98 0.17 -2.43
CA SER A 117 -7.18 -0.25 -1.71
C SER A 117 -8.13 0.91 -1.47
N ASP A 118 -9.43 0.66 -1.59
CA ASP A 118 -10.45 1.61 -1.15
C ASP A 118 -10.34 1.87 0.36
N TYR A 119 -10.68 3.09 0.77
CA TYR A 119 -10.73 3.48 2.17
C TYR A 119 -11.89 4.43 2.43
N LYS A 120 -13.10 3.87 2.60
CA LYS A 120 -14.35 4.61 2.86
C LYS A 120 -14.40 5.92 2.04
N ASN A 121 -14.18 5.80 0.73
CA ASN A 121 -13.85 6.93 -0.13
C ASN A 121 -14.90 8.04 0.02
N ASP A 122 -14.45 9.23 0.38
CA ASP A 122 -15.33 10.39 0.57
C ASP A 122 -15.82 10.87 -0.81
N PRO A 123 -17.14 10.92 -1.06
CA PRO A 123 -17.68 11.37 -2.35
C PRO A 123 -17.20 12.78 -2.74
N TYR A 124 -16.99 13.67 -1.76
CA TYR A 124 -16.49 15.00 -2.01
C TYR A 124 -15.01 14.99 -2.40
N ALA A 125 -14.22 14.04 -1.89
CA ALA A 125 -12.83 13.88 -2.33
C ALA A 125 -12.75 13.46 -3.81
N ILE A 126 -13.62 12.57 -4.26
CA ILE A 126 -13.73 12.17 -5.68
C ILE A 126 -14.09 13.38 -6.54
N GLU A 127 -15.14 14.12 -6.17
CA GLU A 127 -15.58 15.34 -6.85
C GLU A 127 -14.46 16.38 -6.96
N LEU A 128 -13.65 16.55 -5.91
CA LEU A 128 -12.52 17.49 -5.91
C LEU A 128 -11.42 17.07 -6.88
N PHE A 129 -11.07 15.78 -6.95
CA PHE A 129 -10.09 15.31 -7.93
C PHE A 129 -10.57 15.54 -9.37
N GLU A 130 -11.85 15.24 -9.65
CA GLU A 130 -12.46 15.48 -10.96
C GLU A 130 -12.43 16.96 -11.34
N LYS A 131 -12.86 17.86 -10.44
CA LYS A 131 -12.84 19.31 -10.67
C LYS A 131 -11.44 19.87 -10.88
N ALA A 132 -10.45 19.29 -10.21
CA ALA A 132 -9.05 19.70 -10.34
C ALA A 132 -8.35 19.11 -11.59
N GLY A 133 -9.00 18.18 -12.30
CA GLY A 133 -8.40 17.48 -13.44
C GLY A 133 -7.25 16.55 -13.04
N VAL A 134 -7.26 16.04 -11.80
CA VAL A 134 -6.29 15.05 -11.31
C VAL A 134 -6.77 13.66 -11.68
N GLN A 135 -5.94 12.88 -12.38
CA GLN A 135 -6.30 11.50 -12.72
C GLN A 135 -6.22 10.61 -11.49
N VAL A 136 -7.25 9.82 -11.24
CA VAL A 136 -7.27 8.85 -10.13
C VAL A 136 -7.43 7.45 -10.70
N VAL A 137 -6.50 6.56 -10.40
CA VAL A 137 -6.44 5.20 -10.95
C VAL A 137 -6.33 4.19 -9.82
N HIS A 138 -7.23 3.20 -9.83
CA HIS A 138 -7.14 2.05 -8.93
C HIS A 138 -6.12 1.05 -9.49
N VAL A 139 -5.07 0.77 -8.72
CA VAL A 139 -4.00 -0.17 -9.04
C VAL A 139 -3.85 -1.14 -7.86
N PRO A 140 -4.66 -2.22 -7.81
CA PRO A 140 -4.49 -3.27 -6.82
C PRO A 140 -3.05 -3.79 -6.79
N PHE A 141 -2.50 -3.98 -5.60
CA PHE A 141 -1.14 -4.48 -5.45
C PHE A 141 -1.12 -6.01 -5.57
N ASP A 142 -0.30 -6.53 -6.48
CA ASP A 142 -0.07 -7.97 -6.63
C ASP A 142 1.17 -8.37 -5.82
N GLU A 143 0.93 -8.80 -4.58
CA GLU A 143 1.98 -9.23 -3.64
C GLU A 143 2.83 -10.39 -4.19
N THR A 144 2.27 -11.21 -5.08
CA THR A 144 2.97 -12.36 -5.66
C THR A 144 4.18 -11.94 -6.49
N LYS A 145 4.20 -10.70 -7.00
CA LYS A 145 5.29 -10.14 -7.81
C LYS A 145 6.53 -9.79 -7.00
N ILE A 146 6.44 -9.72 -5.67
CA ILE A 146 7.56 -9.44 -4.77
C ILE A 146 7.90 -10.61 -3.83
N ASP A 147 7.22 -11.75 -3.96
CA ASP A 147 7.60 -12.98 -3.27
C ASP A 147 8.67 -13.74 -4.06
N PHE A 148 9.93 -13.45 -3.75
CA PHE A 148 11.09 -14.03 -4.43
C PHE A 148 11.24 -15.54 -4.25
N LEU A 149 10.59 -16.13 -3.25
CA LEU A 149 10.61 -17.57 -2.98
C LEU A 149 9.24 -18.21 -3.24
N ARG A 150 8.38 -17.55 -4.03
CA ARG A 150 7.00 -17.99 -4.27
C ARG A 150 6.95 -19.43 -4.77
N GLN A 151 7.77 -19.77 -5.76
CA GLN A 151 7.74 -21.10 -6.38
C GLN A 151 8.29 -22.17 -5.44
N GLU A 152 9.35 -21.87 -4.71
CA GLU A 152 9.95 -22.76 -3.72
C GLU A 152 8.98 -23.02 -2.55
N LYS A 153 8.27 -21.97 -2.08
CA LYS A 153 7.22 -22.12 -1.07
C LYS A 153 6.05 -22.95 -1.58
N TYR A 154 5.58 -22.68 -2.80
CA TYR A 154 4.50 -23.46 -3.41
C TYR A 154 4.89 -24.94 -3.52
N GLN A 155 6.07 -25.23 -4.08
CA GLN A 155 6.56 -26.60 -4.21
C GLN A 155 6.68 -27.29 -2.85
N LEU A 156 7.26 -26.62 -1.85
CA LEU A 156 7.35 -27.16 -0.50
C LEU A 156 5.97 -27.51 0.08
N MET A 157 4.96 -26.67 -0.16
CA MET A 157 3.60 -26.93 0.31
C MET A 157 2.95 -28.11 -0.41
N VAL A 158 3.17 -28.25 -1.72
CA VAL A 158 2.70 -29.42 -2.50
C VAL A 158 3.35 -30.69 -1.98
N ASP A 159 4.67 -30.71 -1.84
CA ASP A 159 5.43 -31.87 -1.35
C ASP A 159 4.96 -32.30 0.06
N LEU A 160 4.67 -31.34 0.95
CA LEU A 160 4.12 -31.61 2.27
C LEU A 160 2.73 -32.24 2.22
N LEU A 161 1.85 -31.77 1.34
CA LEU A 161 0.49 -32.31 1.19
C LEU A 161 0.52 -33.73 0.63
N ASP A 162 1.39 -34.00 -0.35
CA ASP A 162 1.60 -35.34 -0.88
C ASP A 162 2.15 -36.28 0.19
N LYS A 163 3.12 -35.81 1.00
CA LYS A 163 3.64 -36.60 2.12
C LYS A 163 2.57 -36.95 3.15
N LEU A 164 1.67 -36.02 3.46
CA LEU A 164 0.56 -36.27 4.37
C LEU A 164 -0.43 -37.28 3.80
N ARG A 165 -0.70 -37.23 2.48
CA ARG A 165 -1.52 -38.22 1.78
C ARG A 165 -0.93 -39.62 1.90
N GLU A 166 0.38 -39.77 1.67
CA GLU A 166 1.09 -41.05 1.83
C GLU A 166 0.98 -41.62 3.26
N LEU A 167 0.93 -40.74 4.28
CA LEU A 167 0.79 -41.13 5.67
C LEU A 167 -0.67 -41.43 6.09
N GLY A 168 -1.61 -41.38 5.15
CA GLY A 168 -3.02 -41.71 5.39
C GLY A 168 -3.83 -40.58 6.02
N ALA A 169 -3.43 -39.32 5.81
CA ALA A 169 -4.22 -38.17 6.23
C ALA A 169 -5.60 -38.12 5.54
N ASN A 170 -6.56 -37.46 6.18
CA ASN A 170 -7.93 -37.38 5.69
C ASN A 170 -8.03 -36.54 4.40
N GLU A 171 -8.50 -37.14 3.30
CA GLU A 171 -8.62 -36.45 2.00
C GLU A 171 -9.49 -35.18 2.04
N LYS A 172 -10.59 -35.19 2.81
CA LYS A 172 -11.45 -34.01 2.93
C LYS A 172 -10.73 -32.84 3.61
N GLU A 173 -9.80 -33.12 4.51
CA GLU A 173 -8.96 -32.10 5.14
C GLU A 173 -7.85 -31.65 4.18
N LEU A 174 -7.20 -32.57 3.48
CA LEU A 174 -6.15 -32.26 2.50
C LEU A 174 -6.67 -31.34 1.39
N SER A 175 -7.85 -31.62 0.82
CA SER A 175 -8.43 -30.77 -0.23
C SER A 175 -8.65 -29.32 0.22
N ARG A 176 -8.93 -29.08 1.51
CA ARG A 176 -9.06 -27.72 2.05
C ARG A 176 -7.72 -26.98 2.06
N TYR A 177 -6.63 -27.69 2.40
CA TYR A 177 -5.29 -27.10 2.37
C TYR A 177 -4.80 -26.91 0.94
N GLU A 178 -5.08 -27.83 0.01
CA GLU A 178 -4.77 -27.66 -1.41
C GLU A 178 -5.44 -26.41 -1.99
N GLN A 179 -6.72 -26.21 -1.68
CA GLN A 179 -7.44 -25.01 -2.11
C GLN A 179 -6.77 -23.75 -1.54
N LYS A 180 -6.39 -23.77 -0.25
CA LYS A 180 -5.73 -22.64 0.38
C LYS A 180 -4.34 -22.35 -0.20
N VAL A 181 -3.58 -23.39 -0.57
CA VAL A 181 -2.29 -23.23 -1.27
C VAL A 181 -2.51 -22.57 -2.63
N LYS A 182 -3.50 -23.02 -3.40
CA LYS A 182 -3.86 -22.38 -4.68
C LYS A 182 -4.32 -20.93 -4.52
N GLU A 183 -5.06 -20.61 -3.46
CA GLU A 183 -5.48 -19.23 -3.17
C GLU A 183 -4.32 -18.31 -2.80
N LEU A 184 -3.36 -18.80 -2.00
CA LEU A 184 -2.23 -18.00 -1.53
C LEU A 184 -1.13 -17.82 -2.58
N PHE A 185 -0.87 -18.87 -3.35
CA PHE A 185 0.26 -18.91 -4.27
C PHE A 185 -0.17 -18.86 -5.74
N GLY A 186 -1.45 -19.05 -6.09
CA GLY A 186 -1.89 -19.21 -7.47
C GLY A 186 -1.71 -20.64 -8.01
N SER A 187 -1.92 -20.84 -9.31
CA SER A 187 -1.58 -22.09 -10.02
C SER A 187 -0.14 -22.05 -10.57
N GLU A 188 0.44 -23.21 -10.87
CA GLU A 188 1.65 -23.28 -11.71
C GLU A 188 1.39 -22.58 -13.05
N THR A 189 2.12 -21.50 -13.31
CA THR A 189 2.28 -20.87 -14.62
C THR A 189 3.75 -20.55 -14.81
#